data_AF-A0A939ZM85-F1
#
_entry.id   AF-A0A939ZM85-F1
#
_cell.length_a   1.000
_cell.length_b   1.000
_cell.length_c   1.000
_cell.angle_alpha   90.00
_cell.angle_beta   90.00
_cell.angle_gamma   90.00
#
_symmetry.space_group_name_H-M   'P 1'
#
loop_
_entity.id
_entity.type
_entity.pdbx_description
1 polymer ?
#
loop_
_entity_poly.entity_id
_entity_poly.type
_entity_poly.pdbx_seq_one_letter_code
_entity_poly.pdbx_strand_id
1 'polypeptide(L)'
;MSCLLLSAGISPFGLNAQPGAGNPAPGNIILTQRANLNLVYGGPTRAEGRSYNFTPIFFIYPDGKLDKAGAEALLASLDIQPLLNDNYGTAVVVNPTGDTYDAAADFDVFVEMFNQFRGPGNLKLVGFGQGATFVNQALAPKAAGQVAGILTVGGKPGKSVDAAGVPAYVAGKGAAKVAKPYQKAIATHADEPLLRVVVNPADVSLKDIFADAWKEVLGRNYRYNNYRHTHYEGTRFGEYGAFELEPYLDCEALGIQRNIVEFPAGFRQNTPDGPKYLWYEYWPKELLEGAPEHSVPVVVLLHGNTNDPRTQAETSGFLQVAGEERFFVVEMEWQGTPNYQALGHDGIESVLYILLEKYPQLDPARIYAHGLSAGSMTATALGIKKSHVFAAVGGNSGALFTGRLIGPFPTFETIWNEATQKRGAVETAYCSVFGTMDNVVPYMKPDNWKGNCYLNAWNAYEQMNGMAVVDQMDFSLDPVFGQMLRDRETIRTNKGEGIVMETGQLYKGNIPLIRLVAVVDYGHWNFMPAARVAWDFFKHYSRDPETKKLIYHP
;
A
#
# COMPACT_ATOMS: atom_id res chain seq x y z
N MET A 1 14.22 43.70 3.48
CA MET A 1 13.25 44.01 2.41
C MET A 1 13.60 43.14 1.21
N SER A 2 12.59 42.51 0.61
CA SER A 2 12.65 41.49 -0.46
C SER A 2 12.82 40.03 0.03
N CYS A 3 11.78 39.52 0.71
CA CYS A 3 11.51 38.09 0.79
C CYS A 3 10.87 37.64 -0.53
N LEU A 4 11.57 36.81 -1.31
CA LEU A 4 10.96 36.04 -2.38
C LEU A 4 10.09 34.94 -1.74
N LEU A 5 8.78 35.16 -1.79
CA LEU A 5 7.76 34.13 -1.58
C LEU A 5 7.85 33.14 -2.74
N LEU A 6 8.57 32.02 -2.53
CA LEU A 6 8.33 30.81 -3.30
C LEU A 6 7.04 30.18 -2.76
N SER A 7 5.92 30.64 -3.31
CA SER A 7 4.66 29.91 -3.28
C SER A 7 4.83 28.62 -4.08
N ALA A 8 5.45 27.61 -3.48
CA ALA A 8 5.28 26.24 -3.92
C ALA A 8 3.81 25.91 -3.63
N GLY A 9 2.98 26.09 -4.65
CA GLY A 9 1.59 25.65 -4.64
C GLY A 9 1.59 24.14 -4.41
N ILE A 10 1.46 23.75 -3.15
CA ILE A 10 0.91 22.45 -2.80
C ILE A 10 -0.51 22.52 -3.34
N SER A 11 -0.69 21.97 -4.54
CA SER A 11 -2.00 21.78 -5.15
C SER A 11 -2.91 21.19 -4.06
N PRO A 12 -4.11 21.74 -3.81
CA PRO A 12 -5.00 21.16 -2.82
C PRO A 12 -5.17 19.70 -3.18
N PHE A 13 -4.78 18.81 -2.26
CA PHE A 13 -4.86 17.35 -2.39
C PHE A 13 -6.03 17.00 -3.29
N GLY A 14 -5.71 16.36 -4.42
CA GLY A 14 -6.61 16.22 -5.55
C GLY A 14 -8.00 15.75 -5.16
N LEU A 15 -8.91 16.70 -4.99
CA LEU A 15 -10.36 16.52 -5.11
C LEU A 15 -10.77 16.34 -6.58
N ASN A 16 -9.80 16.10 -7.47
CA ASN A 16 -10.05 15.87 -8.88
C ASN A 16 -10.54 14.44 -9.12
N ALA A 17 -11.87 14.34 -9.01
CA ALA A 17 -12.75 13.46 -9.76
C ALA A 17 -12.50 11.94 -9.63
N GLN A 18 -13.52 11.29 -9.09
CA GLN A 18 -13.94 9.94 -9.45
C GLN A 18 -13.62 9.59 -10.92
N PRO A 19 -13.34 8.32 -11.25
CA PRO A 19 -13.18 7.89 -12.63
C PRO A 19 -14.45 8.27 -13.42
N GLY A 20 -14.32 9.18 -14.39
CA GLY A 20 -15.43 9.52 -15.30
C GLY A 20 -15.56 10.95 -15.80
N ALA A 21 -14.77 11.93 -15.35
CA ALA A 21 -14.89 13.31 -15.85
C ALA A 21 -13.85 13.62 -16.94
N GLY A 22 -14.13 13.28 -18.20
CA GLY A 22 -13.32 13.79 -19.32
C GLY A 22 -13.72 13.29 -20.70
N ASN A 23 -13.85 11.98 -20.90
CA ASN A 23 -14.16 11.38 -22.20
C ASN A 23 -15.41 10.48 -22.09
N PRO A 24 -16.27 10.42 -23.12
CA PRO A 24 -17.32 9.42 -23.19
C PRO A 24 -16.70 8.02 -23.13
N ALA A 25 -17.37 7.10 -22.44
CA ALA A 25 -16.98 5.69 -22.45
C ALA A 25 -16.91 5.20 -23.91
N PRO A 26 -15.90 4.40 -24.29
CA PRO A 26 -15.83 3.80 -25.62
C PRO A 26 -17.15 3.09 -25.92
N GLY A 27 -17.67 3.22 -27.15
CA GLY A 27 -18.94 2.60 -27.55
C GLY A 27 -18.96 1.07 -27.44
N ASN A 28 -17.78 0.47 -27.28
CA ASN A 28 -17.54 -0.94 -27.02
C ASN A 28 -17.93 -1.39 -25.60
N ILE A 29 -18.00 -0.47 -24.62
CA ILE A 29 -18.45 -0.80 -23.27
C ILE A 29 -19.97 -0.97 -23.28
N ILE A 30 -20.43 -2.22 -23.21
CA ILE A 30 -21.86 -2.53 -23.25
C ILE A 30 -22.51 -2.52 -21.86
N LEU A 31 -21.74 -2.84 -20.82
CA LEU A 31 -22.21 -2.90 -19.45
C LEU A 31 -21.06 -2.64 -18.47
N THR A 32 -21.34 -1.86 -17.43
CA THR A 32 -20.48 -1.70 -16.24
C THR A 32 -21.29 -2.06 -15.00
N GLN A 33 -20.80 -3.03 -14.22
CA GLN A 33 -21.38 -3.45 -12.95
C GLN A 33 -20.38 -3.16 -11.83
N ARG A 34 -20.87 -2.68 -10.68
CA ARG A 34 -20.04 -2.25 -9.55
C ARG A 34 -20.52 -2.89 -8.25
N ALA A 35 -19.70 -2.79 -7.22
CA ALA A 35 -20.14 -3.01 -5.85
C ALA A 35 -21.38 -2.15 -5.53
N ASN A 36 -22.27 -2.65 -4.66
CA ASN A 36 -23.50 -1.95 -4.25
C ASN A 36 -23.27 -0.71 -3.36
N LEU A 37 -22.02 -0.27 -3.21
CA LEU A 37 -21.62 0.87 -2.39
C LEU A 37 -20.85 1.86 -3.26
N ASN A 38 -21.29 3.12 -3.24
CA ASN A 38 -20.54 4.20 -3.89
C ASN A 38 -19.36 4.57 -2.99
N LEU A 39 -18.15 4.24 -3.44
CA LEU A 39 -16.92 4.66 -2.77
C LEU A 39 -16.21 5.77 -3.52
N VAL A 40 -15.82 6.77 -2.75
CA VAL A 40 -14.90 7.83 -3.13
C VAL A 40 -13.69 7.76 -2.21
N TYR A 41 -12.57 8.33 -2.62
CA TYR A 41 -11.41 8.50 -1.73
C TYR A 41 -11.82 9.26 -0.46
N GLY A 42 -11.50 8.73 0.73
CA GLY A 42 -12.03 9.22 2.01
C GLY A 42 -13.53 8.95 2.26
N GLY A 43 -14.14 8.06 1.49
CA GLY A 43 -15.56 7.68 1.58
C GLY A 43 -15.87 6.70 2.72
N PRO A 44 -17.14 6.25 2.83
CA PRO A 44 -17.57 5.34 3.88
C PRO A 44 -16.76 4.04 3.89
N THR A 45 -16.22 3.64 5.05
CA THR A 45 -15.49 2.38 5.20
C THR A 45 -16.45 1.30 5.74
N ARG A 46 -16.47 0.09 5.15
CA ARG A 46 -17.03 -1.08 5.84
C ARG A 46 -15.92 -1.75 6.63
N ALA A 47 -16.15 -2.00 7.91
CA ALA A 47 -15.15 -2.55 8.79
C ALA A 47 -14.66 -3.94 8.31
N GLU A 48 -15.55 -4.76 7.73
CA GLU A 48 -15.35 -6.19 7.48
C GLU A 48 -14.60 -6.56 6.18
N GLY A 49 -14.45 -5.62 5.23
CA GLY A 49 -13.85 -5.87 3.90
C GLY A 49 -12.32 -5.71 3.78
N ARG A 50 -11.90 -5.31 2.56
CA ARG A 50 -10.53 -4.94 2.14
C ARG A 50 -10.35 -3.43 1.99
N SER A 51 -9.13 -2.93 1.90
CA SER A 51 -8.93 -1.54 1.45
C SER A 51 -9.46 -1.35 0.02
N TYR A 52 -10.22 -0.27 -0.20
CA TYR A 52 -10.72 0.09 -1.53
C TYR A 52 -9.60 0.56 -2.47
N ASN A 53 -8.41 0.90 -1.95
CA ASN A 53 -7.29 1.40 -2.75
C ASN A 53 -6.80 0.39 -3.80
N PHE A 54 -7.14 -0.89 -3.66
CA PHE A 54 -6.71 -1.97 -4.56
C PHE A 54 -7.87 -2.71 -5.22
N THR A 55 -9.04 -2.07 -5.24
CA THR A 55 -10.26 -2.57 -5.87
C THR A 55 -9.97 -3.23 -7.23
N PRO A 56 -10.35 -4.51 -7.44
CA PRO A 56 -10.15 -5.18 -8.71
C PRO A 56 -11.07 -4.59 -9.78
N ILE A 57 -10.51 -4.36 -10.96
CA ILE A 57 -11.28 -3.99 -12.16
C ILE A 57 -11.17 -5.12 -13.15
N PHE A 58 -12.29 -5.64 -13.63
CA PHE A 58 -12.34 -6.71 -14.61
C PHE A 58 -12.74 -6.14 -15.98
N PHE A 59 -11.86 -6.24 -16.96
CA PHE A 59 -12.24 -6.07 -18.37
C PHE A 59 -12.59 -7.45 -18.93
N ILE A 60 -13.85 -7.61 -19.30
CA ILE A 60 -14.45 -8.88 -19.69
C ILE A 60 -14.77 -8.86 -21.18
N TYR A 61 -14.09 -9.72 -21.93
CA TYR A 61 -14.20 -9.87 -23.37
C TYR A 61 -15.03 -11.12 -23.70
N PRO A 62 -16.31 -10.96 -24.11
CA PRO A 62 -17.19 -12.08 -24.46
C PRO A 62 -16.75 -12.83 -25.72
N ASP A 63 -17.33 -14.01 -25.96
CA ASP A 63 -17.06 -14.84 -27.16
C ASP A 63 -17.49 -14.17 -28.47
N GLY A 64 -18.46 -13.28 -28.41
CA GLY A 64 -18.89 -12.47 -29.55
C GLY A 64 -19.59 -11.22 -29.05
N LYS A 65 -20.02 -10.39 -30.00
CA LYS A 65 -20.75 -9.15 -29.70
C LYS A 65 -22.05 -9.45 -28.94
N LEU A 66 -22.21 -8.84 -27.77
CA LEU A 66 -23.40 -8.95 -26.94
C LEU A 66 -24.21 -7.66 -26.96
N ASP A 67 -25.52 -7.77 -26.76
CA ASP A 67 -26.34 -6.65 -26.30
C ASP A 67 -26.28 -6.53 -24.77
N LYS A 68 -27.02 -5.58 -24.21
CA LYS A 68 -27.03 -5.36 -22.75
C LYS A 68 -27.55 -6.58 -21.98
N ALA A 69 -28.62 -7.21 -22.46
CA ALA A 69 -29.21 -8.38 -21.79
C ALA A 69 -28.25 -9.58 -21.81
N GLY A 70 -27.54 -9.79 -22.92
CA GLY A 70 -26.48 -10.79 -23.02
C GLY A 70 -25.32 -10.51 -22.08
N ALA A 71 -24.92 -9.25 -21.93
CA ALA A 71 -23.88 -8.85 -20.97
C ALA A 71 -24.32 -9.09 -19.52
N GLU A 72 -25.57 -8.77 -19.17
CA GLU A 72 -26.15 -9.05 -17.84
C GLU A 72 -26.18 -10.57 -17.56
N ALA A 73 -26.59 -11.38 -18.55
CA ALA A 73 -26.60 -12.83 -18.44
C ALA A 73 -25.17 -13.40 -18.27
N LEU A 74 -24.18 -12.84 -18.97
CA LEU A 74 -22.78 -13.23 -18.80
C LEU A 74 -22.30 -12.95 -17.37
N LEU A 75 -22.50 -11.75 -16.84
CA LEU A 75 -22.07 -11.41 -15.47
C LEU A 75 -22.80 -12.25 -14.42
N ALA A 76 -24.09 -12.56 -14.63
CA ALA A 76 -24.84 -13.47 -13.76
C ALA A 76 -24.27 -14.90 -13.80
N SER A 77 -23.85 -15.39 -14.97
CA SER A 77 -23.26 -16.74 -15.11
C SER A 77 -21.92 -16.91 -14.37
N LEU A 78 -21.22 -15.80 -14.10
CA LEU A 78 -19.99 -15.77 -13.31
C LEU A 78 -20.25 -15.68 -11.80
N ASP A 79 -21.47 -15.36 -11.39
CA ASP A 79 -21.82 -15.03 -9.99
C ASP A 79 -20.86 -13.98 -9.38
N ILE A 80 -20.57 -12.94 -10.16
CA ILE A 80 -19.48 -11.99 -9.84
C ILE A 80 -19.86 -10.97 -8.75
N GLN A 81 -21.15 -10.68 -8.54
CA GLN A 81 -21.58 -9.57 -7.68
C GLN A 81 -21.13 -9.68 -6.21
N PRO A 82 -21.17 -10.85 -5.54
CA PRO A 82 -20.65 -10.99 -4.18
C PRO A 82 -19.17 -10.59 -4.09
N LEU A 83 -18.34 -11.03 -5.05
CA LEU A 83 -16.93 -10.66 -5.12
C LEU A 83 -16.74 -9.15 -5.31
N LEU A 84 -17.54 -8.52 -6.18
CA LEU A 84 -17.50 -7.06 -6.34
C LEU A 84 -17.86 -6.36 -5.03
N ASN A 85 -18.87 -6.84 -4.29
CA ASN A 85 -19.26 -6.24 -3.02
C ASN A 85 -18.18 -6.36 -1.94
N ASP A 86 -17.52 -7.51 -1.86
CA ASP A 86 -16.53 -7.81 -0.81
C ASP A 86 -15.18 -7.12 -1.05
N ASN A 87 -14.85 -6.85 -2.32
CA ASN A 87 -13.57 -6.26 -2.75
C ASN A 87 -13.75 -4.88 -3.38
N TYR A 88 -14.96 -4.31 -3.30
CA TYR A 88 -15.35 -3.05 -3.91
C TYR A 88 -15.20 -2.99 -5.44
N GLY A 89 -15.13 -4.16 -6.10
CA GLY A 89 -14.78 -4.37 -7.49
C GLY A 89 -15.66 -3.67 -8.52
N THR A 90 -15.12 -3.57 -9.74
CA THR A 90 -15.85 -3.15 -10.94
C THR A 90 -15.67 -4.18 -12.06
N ALA A 91 -16.75 -4.55 -12.75
CA ALA A 91 -16.72 -5.39 -13.94
C ALA A 91 -17.21 -4.59 -15.15
N VAL A 92 -16.46 -4.64 -16.24
CA VAL A 92 -16.72 -3.93 -17.49
C VAL A 92 -16.75 -4.94 -18.63
N VAL A 93 -17.90 -5.08 -19.31
CA VAL A 93 -18.04 -5.95 -20.49
C VAL A 93 -17.72 -5.15 -21.75
N VAL A 94 -16.75 -5.62 -22.53
CA VAL A 94 -16.16 -4.91 -23.67
C VAL A 94 -16.36 -5.73 -24.95
N ASN A 95 -17.22 -5.23 -25.83
CA ASN A 95 -17.48 -5.83 -27.13
C ASN A 95 -16.36 -5.57 -28.15
N PRO A 96 -16.24 -6.43 -29.18
CA PRO A 96 -15.40 -6.13 -30.35
C PRO A 96 -15.86 -4.85 -31.07
N THR A 97 -14.93 -4.14 -31.71
CA THR A 97 -15.25 -2.95 -32.53
C THR A 97 -16.12 -3.28 -33.74
N GLY A 98 -15.97 -4.49 -34.29
CA GLY A 98 -16.77 -4.99 -35.42
C GLY A 98 -17.74 -6.11 -35.01
N ASP A 99 -17.99 -7.04 -35.92
CA ASP A 99 -18.72 -8.29 -35.62
C ASP A 99 -17.85 -9.31 -34.89
N THR A 100 -16.53 -9.22 -35.09
CA THR A 100 -15.48 -10.01 -34.43
C THR A 100 -14.34 -9.11 -33.98
N TYR A 101 -13.51 -9.60 -33.06
CA TYR A 101 -12.34 -8.85 -32.59
C TYR A 101 -11.32 -8.63 -33.72
N ASP A 102 -10.87 -7.39 -33.85
CA ASP A 102 -9.69 -6.97 -34.61
C ASP A 102 -8.54 -6.65 -33.65
N ALA A 103 -7.37 -7.25 -33.90
CA ALA A 103 -6.26 -7.18 -32.96
C ALA A 103 -5.68 -5.77 -32.77
N ALA A 104 -5.84 -4.86 -33.73
CA ALA A 104 -5.33 -3.49 -33.63
C ALA A 104 -6.40 -2.56 -33.05
N ALA A 105 -7.58 -2.54 -33.66
CA ALA A 105 -8.67 -1.65 -33.24
C ALA A 105 -9.13 -1.93 -31.80
N ASP A 106 -9.28 -3.20 -31.42
CA ASP A 106 -9.69 -3.53 -30.05
C ASP A 106 -8.55 -3.35 -29.04
N PHE A 107 -7.28 -3.38 -29.48
CA PHE A 107 -6.15 -3.02 -28.62
C PHE A 107 -6.15 -1.52 -28.30
N ASP A 108 -6.49 -0.68 -29.27
CA ASP A 108 -6.62 0.77 -29.04
C ASP A 108 -7.76 1.09 -28.07
N VAL A 109 -8.89 0.37 -28.15
CA VAL A 109 -9.97 0.44 -27.15
C VAL A 109 -9.47 0.05 -25.77
N PHE A 110 -8.68 -1.02 -25.65
CA PHE A 110 -8.06 -1.41 -24.38
C PHE A 110 -7.17 -0.29 -23.82
N VAL A 111 -6.32 0.33 -24.65
CA VAL A 111 -5.44 1.43 -24.22
C VAL A 111 -6.25 2.65 -23.77
N GLU A 112 -7.30 3.01 -24.50
CA GLU A 112 -8.20 4.09 -24.11
C GLU A 112 -8.83 3.81 -22.74
N MET A 113 -9.39 2.61 -22.56
CA MET A 113 -9.96 2.20 -21.28
C MET A 113 -8.92 2.20 -20.16
N PHE A 114 -7.75 1.60 -20.37
CA PHE A 114 -6.67 1.59 -19.39
C PHE A 114 -6.35 3.01 -18.90
N ASN A 115 -6.24 3.96 -19.83
CA ASN A 115 -5.97 5.37 -19.51
C ASN A 115 -7.16 6.05 -18.80
N GLN A 116 -8.41 5.77 -19.21
CA GLN A 116 -9.62 6.30 -18.55
C GLN A 116 -9.77 5.81 -17.10
N PHE A 117 -9.35 4.57 -16.81
CA PHE A 117 -9.27 4.02 -15.46
C PHE A 117 -7.95 4.36 -14.74
N ARG A 118 -7.15 5.31 -15.29
CA ARG A 118 -5.87 5.83 -14.75
C ARG A 118 -4.79 4.77 -14.52
N GLY A 119 -4.73 3.77 -15.40
CA GLY A 119 -3.76 2.68 -15.31
C GLY A 119 -3.93 1.86 -14.04
N PRO A 120 -5.10 1.19 -13.88
CA PRO A 120 -5.47 0.62 -12.60
C PRO A 120 -4.48 -0.44 -12.14
N GLY A 121 -3.96 -0.26 -10.92
CA GLY A 121 -3.02 -1.21 -10.32
C GLY A 121 -3.58 -2.63 -10.24
N ASN A 122 -4.89 -2.80 -10.09
CA ASN A 122 -5.51 -4.11 -10.00
C ASN A 122 -6.42 -4.51 -11.18
N LEU A 123 -5.92 -4.29 -12.40
CA LEU A 123 -6.62 -4.70 -13.63
C LEU A 123 -6.56 -6.21 -13.86
N LYS A 124 -7.71 -6.84 -14.09
CA LYS A 124 -7.85 -8.24 -14.49
C LYS A 124 -8.47 -8.31 -15.88
N LEU A 125 -7.92 -9.15 -16.75
CA LEU A 125 -8.50 -9.43 -18.07
C LEU A 125 -9.20 -10.79 -18.02
N VAL A 126 -10.44 -10.84 -18.47
CA VAL A 126 -11.23 -12.07 -18.55
C VAL A 126 -11.71 -12.24 -19.98
N GLY A 127 -11.40 -13.36 -20.63
CA GLY A 127 -11.82 -13.61 -22.00
C GLY A 127 -12.53 -14.95 -22.15
N PHE A 128 -13.54 -14.99 -23.02
CA PHE A 128 -14.26 -16.22 -23.41
C PHE A 128 -14.17 -16.40 -24.93
N GLY A 129 -13.90 -17.63 -25.41
CA GLY A 129 -13.89 -18.00 -26.84
C GLY A 129 -13.08 -17.05 -27.74
N GLN A 130 -13.72 -16.28 -28.63
CA GLN A 130 -13.01 -15.30 -29.47
C GLN A 130 -12.43 -14.14 -28.64
N GLY A 131 -13.10 -13.70 -27.57
CA GLY A 131 -12.55 -12.73 -26.62
C GLY A 131 -11.33 -13.28 -25.89
N ALA A 132 -11.35 -14.56 -25.49
CA ALA A 132 -10.17 -15.25 -24.96
C ALA A 132 -9.02 -15.27 -25.98
N THR A 133 -9.34 -15.50 -27.25
CA THR A 133 -8.36 -15.48 -28.35
C THR A 133 -7.74 -14.10 -28.50
N PHE A 134 -8.54 -13.03 -28.48
CA PHE A 134 -8.06 -11.65 -28.50
C PHE A 134 -7.14 -11.35 -27.31
N VAL A 135 -7.55 -11.70 -26.08
CA VAL A 135 -6.71 -11.54 -24.88
C VAL A 135 -5.36 -12.25 -25.06
N ASN A 136 -5.36 -13.50 -25.51
CA ASN A 136 -4.14 -14.29 -25.68
C ASN A 136 -3.22 -13.78 -26.80
N GLN A 137 -3.78 -13.26 -27.90
CA GLN A 137 -3.04 -12.94 -29.12
C GLN A 137 -2.68 -11.47 -29.28
N ALA A 138 -3.46 -10.55 -28.68
CA ALA A 138 -3.30 -9.11 -28.83
C ALA A 138 -2.94 -8.40 -27.51
N LEU A 139 -3.58 -8.78 -26.40
CA LEU A 139 -3.35 -8.11 -25.10
C LEU A 139 -2.14 -8.68 -24.36
N ALA A 140 -2.10 -10.00 -24.12
CA ALA A 140 -1.04 -10.64 -23.35
C ALA A 140 0.39 -10.37 -23.88
N PRO A 141 0.65 -10.27 -25.20
CA PRO A 141 1.99 -9.93 -25.71
C PRO A 141 2.44 -8.49 -25.44
N LYS A 142 1.52 -7.57 -25.14
CA LYS A 142 1.80 -6.12 -25.08
C LYS A 142 1.49 -5.49 -23.72
N ALA A 143 0.56 -6.06 -22.96
CA ALA A 143 0.00 -5.46 -21.75
C ALA A 143 0.21 -6.30 -20.48
N ALA A 144 0.76 -7.52 -20.58
CA ALA A 144 0.87 -8.42 -19.43
C ALA A 144 1.66 -7.83 -18.24
N GLY A 145 2.68 -7.00 -18.51
CA GLY A 145 3.42 -6.28 -17.48
C GLY A 145 2.63 -5.19 -16.74
N GLN A 146 1.45 -4.79 -17.23
CA GLN A 146 0.62 -3.72 -16.65
C GLN A 146 -0.76 -4.21 -16.17
N VAL A 147 -1.02 -5.52 -16.26
CA VAL A 147 -2.27 -6.13 -15.75
C VAL A 147 -1.95 -7.17 -14.70
N ALA A 148 -2.75 -7.22 -13.64
CA ALA A 148 -2.48 -8.06 -12.47
C ALA A 148 -2.88 -9.52 -12.68
N GLY A 149 -3.76 -9.84 -13.62
CA GLY A 149 -4.10 -11.24 -13.88
C GLY A 149 -4.96 -11.45 -15.11
N ILE A 150 -4.87 -12.66 -15.65
CA ILE A 150 -5.64 -13.06 -16.83
C ILE A 150 -6.42 -14.35 -16.55
N LEU A 151 -7.71 -14.37 -16.90
CA LEU A 151 -8.51 -15.57 -17.07
C LEU A 151 -8.89 -15.72 -18.54
N THR A 152 -8.59 -16.85 -19.16
CA THR A 152 -9.11 -17.18 -20.49
C THR A 152 -9.77 -18.55 -20.53
N VAL A 153 -10.93 -18.63 -21.19
CA VAL A 153 -11.70 -19.87 -21.33
C VAL A 153 -12.01 -20.13 -22.80
N GLY A 154 -11.57 -21.28 -23.32
CA GLY A 154 -11.93 -21.74 -24.68
C GLY A 154 -11.31 -20.97 -25.86
N GLY A 155 -10.31 -20.12 -25.62
CA GLY A 155 -9.62 -19.36 -26.68
C GLY A 155 -8.47 -20.12 -27.38
N LYS A 156 -7.91 -19.50 -28.43
CA LYS A 156 -6.71 -20.00 -29.14
C LYS A 156 -5.43 -19.43 -28.48
N PRO A 157 -4.28 -20.15 -28.58
CA PRO A 157 -3.01 -19.70 -28.02
C PRO A 157 -2.48 -18.44 -28.73
N GLY A 158 -1.78 -17.60 -27.97
CA GLY A 158 -0.88 -16.56 -28.47
C GLY A 158 0.45 -17.11 -28.97
N LYS A 159 1.27 -16.24 -29.59
CA LYS A 159 2.66 -16.58 -29.94
C LYS A 159 3.63 -16.33 -28.78
N SER A 160 3.37 -15.29 -28.00
CA SER A 160 4.19 -14.84 -26.88
C SER A 160 3.33 -14.14 -25.82
N VAL A 161 3.91 -13.90 -24.66
CA VAL A 161 3.40 -13.02 -23.60
C VAL A 161 4.52 -12.01 -23.32
N ASP A 162 4.17 -10.81 -22.85
CA ASP A 162 5.15 -9.82 -22.40
C ASP A 162 6.21 -10.43 -21.48
N ALA A 163 7.45 -9.93 -21.57
CA ALA A 163 8.59 -10.49 -20.83
C ALA A 163 8.45 -10.32 -19.31
N ALA A 164 7.71 -9.33 -18.82
CA ALA A 164 7.40 -9.19 -17.40
C ALA A 164 6.45 -10.27 -16.87
N GLY A 165 5.82 -11.06 -17.77
CA GLY A 165 4.88 -12.11 -17.41
C GLY A 165 3.57 -11.59 -16.83
N VAL A 166 2.63 -12.50 -16.56
CA VAL A 166 1.38 -12.21 -15.86
C VAL A 166 0.83 -13.48 -15.23
N PRO A 167 0.26 -13.42 -14.01
CA PRO A 167 -0.46 -14.55 -13.42
C PRO A 167 -1.66 -14.90 -14.30
N ALA A 168 -1.82 -16.19 -14.66
CA ALA A 168 -2.84 -16.59 -15.62
C ALA A 168 -3.58 -17.87 -15.19
N TYR A 169 -4.90 -17.85 -15.33
CA TYR A 169 -5.76 -19.02 -15.25
C TYR A 169 -6.30 -19.34 -16.65
N VAL A 170 -6.00 -20.53 -17.15
CA VAL A 170 -6.36 -20.94 -18.51
C VAL A 170 -7.27 -22.16 -18.43
N ALA A 171 -8.49 -22.05 -18.96
CA ALA A 171 -9.51 -23.06 -18.81
C ALA A 171 -10.16 -23.53 -20.11
N GLY A 172 -10.81 -24.69 -20.01
CA GLY A 172 -11.59 -25.30 -21.09
C GLY A 172 -10.75 -26.15 -22.06
N LYS A 173 -11.40 -26.58 -23.14
CA LYS A 173 -10.79 -27.50 -24.11
C LYS A 173 -9.55 -26.87 -24.75
N GLY A 174 -8.41 -27.54 -24.62
CA GLY A 174 -7.14 -27.06 -25.17
C GLY A 174 -6.35 -26.12 -24.25
N ALA A 175 -6.77 -25.92 -23.00
CA ALA A 175 -6.10 -25.06 -22.02
C ALA A 175 -4.59 -25.32 -21.91
N ALA A 176 -4.16 -26.58 -21.90
CA ALA A 176 -2.74 -26.94 -21.86
C ALA A 176 -1.92 -26.38 -23.03
N LYS A 177 -2.51 -26.24 -24.23
CA LYS A 177 -1.84 -25.63 -25.38
C LYS A 177 -1.80 -24.10 -25.25
N VAL A 178 -2.90 -23.53 -24.76
CA VAL A 178 -3.05 -22.08 -24.55
C VAL A 178 -2.14 -21.56 -23.44
N ALA A 179 -1.86 -22.37 -22.41
CA ALA A 179 -1.00 -22.00 -21.29
C ALA A 179 0.50 -21.93 -21.63
N LYS A 180 0.96 -22.58 -22.72
CA LYS A 180 2.40 -22.67 -23.05
C LYS A 180 3.10 -21.32 -23.17
N PRO A 181 2.56 -20.30 -23.86
CA PRO A 181 3.19 -18.97 -23.92
C PRO A 181 3.29 -18.31 -22.55
N TYR A 182 2.28 -18.44 -21.69
CA TYR A 182 2.30 -17.92 -20.32
C TYR A 182 3.37 -18.59 -19.47
N GLN A 183 3.42 -19.93 -19.48
CA GLN A 183 4.42 -20.72 -18.76
C GLN A 183 5.84 -20.38 -19.21
N LYS A 184 6.04 -20.16 -20.52
CA LYS A 184 7.33 -19.73 -21.06
C LYS A 184 7.74 -18.34 -20.55
N ALA A 185 6.81 -17.40 -20.47
CA ALA A 185 7.12 -16.04 -20.02
C ALA A 185 7.47 -15.98 -18.53
N ILE A 186 6.82 -16.78 -17.68
CA ILE A 186 7.12 -16.78 -16.23
C ILE A 186 8.35 -17.61 -15.86
N ALA A 187 8.86 -18.46 -16.76
CA ALA A 187 9.99 -19.35 -16.47
C ALA A 187 11.30 -18.62 -16.12
N THR A 188 11.44 -17.35 -16.51
CA THR A 188 12.59 -16.51 -16.18
C THR A 188 12.45 -15.75 -14.86
N HIS A 189 11.31 -15.88 -14.16
CA HIS A 189 10.95 -15.17 -12.93
C HIS A 189 10.68 -16.17 -11.80
N ALA A 190 11.59 -17.12 -11.61
CA ALA A 190 11.39 -18.24 -10.66
C ALA A 190 11.33 -17.80 -9.19
N ASP A 191 11.79 -16.58 -8.88
CA ASP A 191 11.82 -15.93 -7.58
C ASP A 191 10.56 -15.08 -7.29
N GLU A 192 9.64 -14.95 -8.25
CA GLU A 192 8.36 -14.25 -8.07
C GLU A 192 7.21 -15.28 -7.93
N PRO A 193 6.82 -15.65 -6.69
CA PRO A 193 5.81 -16.70 -6.46
C PRO A 193 4.40 -16.32 -6.92
N LEU A 194 4.12 -15.02 -7.12
CA LEU A 194 2.81 -14.57 -7.59
C LEU A 194 2.62 -14.80 -9.09
N LEU A 195 3.71 -14.90 -9.87
CA LEU A 195 3.69 -15.25 -11.30
C LEU A 195 3.42 -16.74 -11.48
N ARG A 196 2.14 -17.13 -11.34
CA ARG A 196 1.68 -18.51 -11.49
C ARG A 196 0.76 -18.68 -12.70
N VAL A 197 0.89 -19.83 -13.38
CA VAL A 197 -0.04 -20.26 -14.43
C VAL A 197 -0.79 -21.51 -13.98
N VAL A 198 -2.12 -21.41 -13.88
CA VAL A 198 -3.02 -22.52 -13.57
C VAL A 198 -3.74 -22.97 -14.84
N VAL A 199 -3.80 -24.29 -15.04
CA VAL A 199 -4.41 -24.90 -16.22
C VAL A 199 -5.55 -25.80 -15.77
N ASN A 200 -6.78 -25.48 -16.15
CA ASN A 200 -7.96 -26.27 -15.83
C ASN A 200 -8.66 -26.79 -17.11
N PRO A 201 -8.44 -28.05 -17.51
CA PRO A 201 -9.08 -28.61 -18.69
C PRO A 201 -10.53 -29.06 -18.45
N ALA A 202 -11.05 -28.95 -17.22
CA ALA A 202 -12.37 -29.46 -16.88
C ALA A 202 -13.47 -28.65 -17.57
N ASP A 203 -14.55 -29.36 -17.91
CA ASP A 203 -15.78 -28.78 -18.47
C ASP A 203 -16.77 -28.56 -17.33
N VAL A 204 -16.62 -27.44 -16.64
CA VAL A 204 -17.45 -27.03 -15.47
C VAL A 204 -18.06 -25.66 -15.71
N SER A 205 -18.98 -25.24 -14.85
CA SER A 205 -19.70 -23.98 -15.03
C SER A 205 -18.76 -22.76 -15.02
N LEU A 206 -19.14 -21.67 -15.70
CA LEU A 206 -18.37 -20.44 -15.68
C LEU A 206 -18.22 -19.85 -14.26
N LYS A 207 -19.25 -20.03 -13.42
CA LYS A 207 -19.20 -19.71 -11.99
C LYS A 207 -18.05 -20.43 -11.29
N ASP A 208 -17.94 -21.75 -11.47
CA ASP A 208 -16.90 -22.55 -10.80
C ASP A 208 -15.51 -22.20 -11.34
N ILE A 209 -15.38 -21.99 -12.65
CA ILE A 209 -14.12 -21.53 -13.27
C ILE A 209 -13.71 -20.18 -12.71
N PHE A 210 -14.63 -19.22 -12.63
CA PHE A 210 -14.32 -17.87 -12.16
C PHE A 210 -13.98 -17.85 -10.68
N ALA A 211 -14.71 -18.60 -9.84
CA ALA A 211 -14.41 -18.74 -8.42
C ALA A 211 -13.04 -19.38 -8.18
N ASP A 212 -12.70 -20.43 -8.93
CA ASP A 212 -11.38 -21.07 -8.83
C ASP A 212 -10.26 -20.16 -9.36
N ALA A 213 -10.50 -19.44 -10.47
CA ALA A 213 -9.56 -18.45 -10.99
C ALA A 213 -9.31 -17.31 -9.99
N TRP A 214 -10.34 -16.83 -9.30
CA TRP A 214 -10.18 -15.86 -8.22
C TRP A 214 -9.33 -16.42 -7.08
N LYS A 215 -9.66 -17.62 -6.60
CA LYS A 215 -8.96 -18.27 -5.50
C LYS A 215 -7.49 -18.57 -5.81
N GLU A 216 -7.19 -19.06 -7.00
CA GLU A 216 -5.86 -19.58 -7.33
C GLU A 216 -4.93 -18.53 -7.96
N VAL A 217 -5.49 -17.50 -8.61
CA VAL A 217 -4.71 -16.54 -9.41
C VAL A 217 -5.18 -15.09 -9.20
N LEU A 218 -6.40 -14.73 -9.59
CA LEU A 218 -6.80 -13.32 -9.73
C LEU A 218 -6.90 -12.59 -8.38
N GLY A 219 -7.32 -13.28 -7.32
CA GLY A 219 -7.50 -12.74 -5.97
C GLY A 219 -6.25 -12.80 -5.09
N ARG A 220 -5.10 -13.21 -5.65
CA ARG A 220 -3.84 -13.36 -4.91
C ARG A 220 -2.92 -12.16 -5.01
N ASN A 221 -3.16 -11.26 -5.95
CA ASN A 221 -2.24 -10.17 -6.27
C ASN A 221 -2.96 -8.93 -6.81
N TYR A 222 -2.20 -7.85 -6.85
CA TYR A 222 -2.43 -6.65 -7.63
C TYR A 222 -1.09 -6.20 -8.21
N ARG A 223 -1.09 -5.22 -9.12
CA ARG A 223 0.12 -4.55 -9.55
C ARG A 223 0.22 -3.14 -9.00
N TYR A 224 1.44 -2.71 -8.75
CA TYR A 224 1.74 -1.41 -8.20
C TYR A 224 2.57 -0.60 -9.20
N ASN A 225 2.01 0.53 -9.61
CA ASN A 225 2.60 1.40 -10.63
C ASN A 225 3.45 2.52 -10.00
N ASN A 226 4.12 2.29 -8.88
CA ASN A 226 4.87 3.35 -8.18
C ASN A 226 6.38 3.36 -8.49
N TYR A 227 6.76 2.59 -9.50
CA TYR A 227 8.11 2.63 -10.06
C TYR A 227 8.25 3.86 -10.97
N ARG A 228 9.29 4.65 -10.70
CA ARG A 228 9.70 5.91 -11.37
C ARG A 228 8.66 7.04 -11.39
N HIS A 229 7.54 6.88 -10.67
CA HIS A 229 6.52 7.92 -10.52
C HIS A 229 5.70 7.69 -9.25
N THR A 230 4.93 8.71 -8.83
CA THR A 230 3.99 8.60 -7.72
C THR A 230 2.65 8.01 -8.16
N HIS A 231 2.26 6.91 -7.52
CA HIS A 231 1.00 6.19 -7.74
C HIS A 231 -0.25 7.07 -7.98
N TYR A 232 -0.44 8.11 -7.18
CA TYR A 232 -1.63 8.97 -7.24
C TYR A 232 -1.76 9.78 -8.53
N GLU A 233 -0.67 10.00 -9.25
CA GLU A 233 -0.70 10.77 -10.49
C GLU A 233 -1.32 9.94 -11.63
N GLY A 234 -1.32 8.62 -11.48
CA GLY A 234 -1.71 7.70 -12.53
C GLY A 234 -0.70 7.73 -13.68
N THR A 235 -0.84 6.77 -14.58
CA THR A 235 0.07 6.60 -15.71
C THR A 235 -0.73 6.26 -16.95
N ARG A 236 -0.22 6.68 -18.10
CA ARG A 236 -0.69 6.14 -19.37
C ARG A 236 -0.12 4.75 -19.61
N PHE A 237 -0.79 3.99 -20.46
CA PHE A 237 -0.30 2.71 -20.92
C PHE A 237 1.12 2.84 -21.49
N GLY A 238 2.02 1.95 -21.09
CA GLY A 238 3.43 1.92 -21.50
C GLY A 238 4.34 3.05 -20.97
N GLU A 239 3.83 4.07 -20.27
CA GLU A 239 4.61 5.28 -19.94
C GLU A 239 5.81 5.01 -19.00
N TYR A 240 5.66 4.14 -17.99
CA TYR A 240 6.74 3.77 -17.06
C TYR A 240 7.12 2.28 -17.10
N GLY A 241 6.71 1.56 -18.15
CA GLY A 241 6.98 0.13 -18.31
C GLY A 241 6.09 -0.76 -17.44
N ALA A 242 6.63 -1.90 -17.01
CA ALA A 242 5.90 -2.89 -16.22
C ALA A 242 5.69 -2.42 -14.77
N PHE A 243 4.57 -2.83 -14.19
CA PHE A 243 4.24 -2.53 -12.79
C PHE A 243 4.66 -3.69 -11.90
N GLU A 244 5.08 -3.40 -10.69
CA GLU A 244 5.47 -4.39 -9.69
C GLU A 244 4.28 -5.28 -9.32
N LEU A 245 4.49 -6.58 -9.10
CA LEU A 245 3.43 -7.49 -8.64
C LEU A 245 3.49 -7.59 -7.11
N GLU A 246 2.35 -7.39 -6.46
CA GLU A 246 2.24 -7.38 -5.01
C GLU A 246 1.16 -8.34 -4.51
N PRO A 247 1.39 -9.04 -3.39
CA PRO A 247 0.44 -9.99 -2.86
C PRO A 247 -0.74 -9.25 -2.22
N TYR A 248 -1.93 -9.82 -2.37
CA TYR A 248 -3.01 -9.48 -1.45
C TYR A 248 -2.71 -10.06 -0.06
N LEU A 249 -2.97 -9.28 0.99
CA LEU A 249 -2.78 -9.73 2.37
C LEU A 249 -3.64 -10.98 2.66
N ASP A 250 -3.03 -12.13 2.86
CA ASP A 250 -3.73 -13.35 3.29
C ASP A 250 -3.38 -13.63 4.75
N CYS A 251 -4.18 -13.07 5.67
CA CYS A 251 -3.92 -13.24 7.11
C CYS A 251 -3.94 -14.72 7.51
N GLU A 252 -4.82 -15.54 6.93
CA GLU A 252 -4.91 -16.95 7.26
C GLU A 252 -3.62 -17.69 6.88
N ALA A 253 -3.12 -17.46 5.67
CA ALA A 253 -1.84 -18.04 5.21
C ALA A 253 -0.64 -17.58 6.04
N LEU A 254 -0.70 -16.36 6.60
CA LEU A 254 0.31 -15.83 7.53
C LEU A 254 0.15 -16.33 8.97
N GLY A 255 -0.87 -17.14 9.27
CA GLY A 255 -1.16 -17.54 10.64
C GLY A 255 -1.62 -16.39 11.53
N ILE A 256 -2.15 -15.32 10.93
CA ILE A 256 -2.61 -14.10 11.60
C ILE A 256 -4.13 -14.13 11.76
N GLN A 257 -4.60 -13.87 12.97
CA GLN A 257 -5.99 -13.55 13.29
C GLN A 257 -6.19 -12.04 13.23
N ARG A 258 -7.20 -11.60 12.46
CA ARG A 258 -7.65 -10.20 12.40
C ARG A 258 -8.91 -10.05 13.24
N ASN A 259 -8.87 -9.24 14.30
CA ASN A 259 -10.07 -8.78 15.00
C ASN A 259 -10.40 -7.36 14.55
N ILE A 260 -11.69 -7.07 14.40
CA ILE A 260 -12.21 -5.76 14.04
C ILE A 260 -12.87 -5.18 15.28
N VAL A 261 -12.46 -3.97 15.67
CA VAL A 261 -12.99 -3.35 16.88
C VAL A 261 -13.62 -2.01 16.54
N GLU A 262 -14.95 -1.99 16.64
CA GLU A 262 -15.74 -0.76 16.65
C GLU A 262 -16.05 -0.39 18.10
N PHE A 263 -15.42 0.66 18.61
CA PHE A 263 -15.51 1.05 20.02
C PHE A 263 -16.30 2.35 20.17
N PRO A 264 -17.26 2.45 21.10
CA PRO A 264 -18.01 3.69 21.33
C PRO A 264 -17.09 4.89 21.59
N ALA A 265 -17.27 5.99 20.87
CA ALA A 265 -16.49 7.21 21.03
C ALA A 265 -17.20 8.23 21.93
N GLY A 266 -16.46 8.82 22.87
CA GLY A 266 -16.93 9.86 23.78
C GLY A 266 -17.60 9.37 25.07
N PHE A 267 -17.82 10.30 26.02
CA PHE A 267 -18.38 10.01 27.36
C PHE A 267 -19.91 9.83 27.39
N ARG A 268 -20.61 10.04 26.27
CA ARG A 268 -22.07 9.95 26.21
C ARG A 268 -22.53 8.95 25.15
N GLN A 269 -23.28 7.97 25.65
CA GLN A 269 -24.16 7.04 24.95
C GLN A 269 -23.48 5.90 24.18
N ASN A 270 -23.49 4.74 24.84
CA ASN A 270 -23.36 3.43 24.22
C ASN A 270 -24.66 3.10 23.47
N THR A 271 -24.95 3.84 22.40
CA THR A 271 -26.07 3.54 21.49
C THR A 271 -25.52 2.85 20.24
N PRO A 272 -26.30 1.93 19.61
CA PRO A 272 -25.85 1.24 18.39
C PRO A 272 -25.41 2.16 17.24
N ASP A 273 -26.01 3.36 17.17
CA ASP A 273 -25.77 4.39 16.16
C ASP A 273 -24.88 5.55 16.65
N GLY A 274 -24.32 5.44 17.86
CA GLY A 274 -23.41 6.43 18.42
C GLY A 274 -22.10 6.51 17.63
N PRO A 275 -21.34 7.61 17.73
CA PRO A 275 -20.04 7.70 17.09
C PRO A 275 -19.11 6.60 17.61
N LYS A 276 -18.24 6.08 16.74
CA LYS A 276 -17.33 4.98 17.08
C LYS A 276 -15.90 5.31 16.65
N TYR A 277 -14.93 4.81 17.40
CA TYR A 277 -13.57 4.61 16.94
C TYR A 277 -13.46 3.25 16.25
N LEU A 278 -12.48 3.13 15.36
CA LEU A 278 -12.18 1.90 14.64
C LEU A 278 -10.70 1.56 14.77
N TRP A 279 -10.40 0.31 15.11
CA TRP A 279 -9.08 -0.26 14.89
C TRP A 279 -9.16 -1.74 14.53
N TYR A 280 -8.06 -2.24 13.99
CA TYR A 280 -7.87 -3.62 13.63
C TYR A 280 -6.72 -4.20 14.45
N GLU A 281 -6.98 -5.32 15.10
CA GLU A 281 -5.98 -6.08 15.85
C GLU A 281 -5.51 -7.24 14.97
N TYR A 282 -4.20 -7.37 14.79
CA TYR A 282 -3.60 -8.46 14.03
C TYR A 282 -2.65 -9.26 14.92
N TRP A 283 -3.03 -10.50 15.18
CA TRP A 283 -2.34 -11.40 16.07
C TRP A 283 -1.75 -12.57 15.29
N PRO A 284 -0.43 -12.81 15.31
CA PRO A 284 0.06 -14.17 15.12
C PRO A 284 -0.67 -15.09 16.10
N LYS A 285 -1.42 -16.07 15.59
CA LYS A 285 -2.41 -16.84 16.38
C LYS A 285 -1.79 -17.47 17.63
N GLU A 286 -0.55 -17.92 17.53
CA GLU A 286 0.22 -18.52 18.62
C GLU A 286 0.52 -17.58 19.80
N LEU A 287 0.44 -16.26 19.60
CA LEU A 287 0.69 -15.26 20.65
C LEU A 287 -0.58 -14.83 21.38
N LEU A 288 -1.74 -14.99 20.76
CA LEU A 288 -3.01 -14.58 21.36
C LEU A 288 -3.32 -15.43 22.60
N GLU A 289 -2.98 -16.72 22.55
CA GLU A 289 -3.14 -17.66 23.63
C GLU A 289 -1.79 -18.33 23.92
N GLY A 290 -1.13 -17.97 25.01
CA GLY A 290 0.08 -18.67 25.49
C GLY A 290 1.38 -17.88 25.50
N ALA A 291 1.40 -16.63 25.05
CA ALA A 291 2.55 -15.76 25.25
C ALA A 291 2.67 -15.33 26.74
N PRO A 292 3.89 -15.29 27.31
CA PRO A 292 4.10 -14.77 28.67
C PRO A 292 3.67 -13.31 28.81
N GLU A 293 3.37 -12.89 30.04
CA GLU A 293 3.11 -11.49 30.37
C GLU A 293 4.28 -10.59 29.92
N HIS A 294 3.95 -9.43 29.35
CA HIS A 294 4.90 -8.42 28.87
C HIS A 294 5.99 -8.97 27.92
N SER A 295 5.64 -9.90 27.03
CA SER A 295 6.60 -10.53 26.12
C SER A 295 6.41 -10.19 24.65
N VAL A 296 5.25 -9.65 24.25
CA VAL A 296 4.89 -9.42 22.86
C VAL A 296 5.01 -7.92 22.49
N PRO A 297 5.92 -7.53 21.58
CA PRO A 297 6.00 -6.16 21.09
C PRO A 297 4.73 -5.72 20.37
N VAL A 298 4.47 -4.41 20.37
CA VAL A 298 3.34 -3.77 19.69
C VAL A 298 3.85 -2.87 18.57
N VAL A 299 3.33 -3.04 17.35
CA VAL A 299 3.53 -2.10 16.25
C VAL A 299 2.19 -1.43 15.91
N VAL A 300 2.12 -0.12 16.08
CA VAL A 300 1.01 0.71 15.64
C VAL A 300 1.21 1.09 14.18
N LEU A 301 0.21 0.83 13.35
CA LEU A 301 0.17 1.24 11.95
C LEU A 301 -0.84 2.36 11.74
N LEU A 302 -0.43 3.33 10.92
CA LEU A 302 -1.20 4.54 10.61
C LEU A 302 -1.25 4.78 9.09
N HIS A 303 -2.45 4.70 8.53
CA HIS A 303 -2.72 4.97 7.11
C HIS A 303 -2.44 6.42 6.66
N GLY A 304 -2.27 6.60 5.35
CA GLY A 304 -2.11 7.91 4.72
C GLY A 304 -3.38 8.75 4.73
N ASN A 305 -3.24 10.02 4.36
CA ASN A 305 -4.33 10.99 4.33
C ASN A 305 -5.52 10.44 3.53
N THR A 306 -6.71 10.34 4.12
CA THR A 306 -7.98 9.90 3.53
C THR A 306 -7.97 8.48 2.95
N ASN A 307 -6.92 7.69 3.21
CA ASN A 307 -6.90 6.28 2.88
C ASN A 307 -7.88 5.49 3.75
N ASP A 308 -8.30 4.32 3.26
CA ASP A 308 -8.91 3.32 4.13
C ASP A 308 -7.93 2.95 5.26
N PRO A 309 -8.38 2.83 6.52
CA PRO A 309 -7.50 2.52 7.62
C PRO A 309 -6.70 1.23 7.41
N ARG A 310 -7.23 0.20 6.73
CA ARG A 310 -6.49 -1.06 6.47
C ARG A 310 -5.34 -0.92 5.49
N THR A 311 -5.22 0.21 4.80
CA THR A 311 -4.22 0.40 3.72
C THR A 311 -2.81 0.17 4.22
N GLN A 312 -2.47 0.64 5.42
CA GLN A 312 -1.11 0.49 5.94
C GLN A 312 -0.81 -0.97 6.28
N ALA A 313 -1.70 -1.66 7.00
CA ALA A 313 -1.61 -3.10 7.22
C ALA A 313 -1.50 -3.94 5.93
N GLU A 314 -2.24 -3.58 4.88
CA GLU A 314 -2.29 -4.35 3.62
C GLU A 314 -1.09 -4.10 2.69
N THR A 315 -0.36 -2.99 2.84
CA THR A 315 0.65 -2.57 1.84
C THR A 315 2.04 -2.30 2.39
N SER A 316 2.19 -2.25 3.72
CA SER A 316 3.49 -1.90 4.33
C SER A 316 4.45 -3.08 4.45
N GLY A 317 3.96 -4.32 4.46
CA GLY A 317 4.76 -5.51 4.73
C GLY A 317 4.84 -5.91 6.21
N PHE A 318 4.32 -5.10 7.14
CA PHE A 318 4.47 -5.37 8.58
C PHE A 318 3.75 -6.64 9.04
N LEU A 319 2.66 -7.06 8.39
CA LEU A 319 1.98 -8.30 8.79
C LEU A 319 2.76 -9.55 8.39
N GLN A 320 3.45 -9.52 7.24
CA GLN A 320 4.37 -10.59 6.85
C GLN A 320 5.50 -10.71 7.88
N VAL A 321 6.10 -9.57 8.22
CA VAL A 321 7.15 -9.51 9.24
C VAL A 321 6.61 -9.92 10.61
N ALA A 322 5.38 -9.58 10.99
CA ALA A 322 4.76 -9.99 12.24
C ALA A 322 4.57 -11.51 12.35
N GLY A 323 4.17 -12.17 11.26
CA GLY A 323 4.09 -13.63 11.20
C GLY A 323 5.46 -14.32 11.39
N GLU A 324 6.53 -13.68 10.91
CA GLU A 324 7.91 -14.17 11.03
C GLU A 324 8.60 -13.78 12.33
N GLU A 325 8.25 -12.66 12.95
CA GLU A 325 9.00 -12.09 14.09
C GLU A 325 8.18 -12.08 15.38
N ARG A 326 6.91 -12.49 15.29
CA ARG A 326 6.04 -12.74 16.42
C ARG A 326 5.84 -11.48 17.26
N PHE A 327 5.25 -10.46 16.63
CA PHE A 327 4.76 -9.27 17.32
C PHE A 327 3.30 -8.98 16.96
N PHE A 328 2.65 -8.23 17.84
CA PHE A 328 1.28 -7.77 17.64
C PHE A 328 1.26 -6.50 16.80
N VAL A 329 0.31 -6.40 15.87
CA VAL A 329 0.09 -5.21 15.05
C VAL A 329 -1.31 -4.65 15.31
N VAL A 330 -1.40 -3.33 15.48
CA VAL A 330 -2.68 -2.61 15.55
C VAL A 330 -2.72 -1.50 14.52
N GLU A 331 -3.72 -1.53 13.64
CA GLU A 331 -4.01 -0.45 12.69
C GLU A 331 -5.15 0.40 13.22
N MET A 332 -4.95 1.72 13.34
CA MET A 332 -5.91 2.63 13.95
C MET A 332 -6.44 3.65 12.95
N GLU A 333 -7.75 3.87 12.95
CA GLU A 333 -8.36 5.00 12.23
C GLU A 333 -8.06 6.31 12.97
N TRP A 334 -6.93 6.92 12.63
CA TRP A 334 -6.41 8.06 13.35
C TRP A 334 -6.98 9.39 12.88
N GLN A 335 -7.43 9.45 11.62
CA GLN A 335 -7.81 10.69 10.96
C GLN A 335 -9.32 10.96 11.00
N GLY A 336 -10.10 9.90 11.12
CA GLY A 336 -11.55 9.88 10.98
C GLY A 336 -12.00 9.60 9.55
N THR A 337 -13.16 8.96 9.44
CA THR A 337 -13.89 8.71 8.19
C THR A 337 -15.34 9.17 8.35
N PRO A 338 -16.17 9.14 7.30
CA PRO A 338 -17.60 9.45 7.45
C PRO A 338 -18.32 8.58 8.50
N ASN A 339 -17.80 7.38 8.81
CA ASN A 339 -18.43 6.43 9.74
C ASN A 339 -17.73 6.37 11.11
N TYR A 340 -16.48 6.86 11.23
CA TYR A 340 -15.64 6.68 12.42
C TYR A 340 -14.96 7.98 12.84
N GLN A 341 -14.93 8.25 14.15
CA GLN A 341 -14.27 9.43 14.70
C GLN A 341 -12.74 9.33 14.62
N ALA A 342 -12.10 10.48 14.45
CA ALA A 342 -10.66 10.61 14.48
C ALA A 342 -10.12 10.32 15.90
N LEU A 343 -9.20 9.36 16.03
CA LEU A 343 -8.50 9.14 17.30
C LEU A 343 -7.50 10.28 17.60
N GLY A 344 -6.77 10.74 16.59
CA GLY A 344 -5.62 11.63 16.80
C GLY A 344 -4.56 11.04 17.76
N HIS A 345 -3.60 11.86 18.19
CA HIS A 345 -2.50 11.39 19.04
C HIS A 345 -2.97 10.86 20.41
N ASP A 346 -3.94 11.52 21.05
CA ASP A 346 -4.42 11.15 22.39
C ASP A 346 -5.35 9.93 22.36
N GLY A 347 -6.16 9.78 21.31
CA GLY A 347 -6.97 8.58 21.10
C GLY A 347 -6.09 7.36 20.83
N ILE A 348 -5.02 7.49 20.05
CA ILE A 348 -4.05 6.41 19.82
C ILE A 348 -3.44 5.92 21.14
N GLU A 349 -2.98 6.83 21.99
CA GLU A 349 -2.46 6.48 23.32
C GLU A 349 -3.54 5.81 24.19
N SER A 350 -4.77 6.32 24.15
CA SER A 350 -5.88 5.74 24.92
C SER A 350 -6.20 4.31 24.49
N VAL A 351 -6.22 4.03 23.18
CA VAL A 351 -6.43 2.68 22.64
C VAL A 351 -5.28 1.76 23.04
N LEU A 352 -4.03 2.24 23.06
CA LEU A 352 -2.90 1.44 23.54
C LEU A 352 -3.07 1.03 25.01
N TYR A 353 -3.54 1.93 25.89
CA TYR A 353 -3.82 1.55 27.28
C TYR A 353 -4.96 0.54 27.40
N ILE A 354 -6.02 0.69 26.60
CA ILE A 354 -7.10 -0.31 26.53
C ILE A 354 -6.56 -1.68 26.10
N LEU A 355 -5.67 -1.71 25.10
CA LEU A 355 -5.07 -2.95 24.60
C LEU A 355 -4.14 -3.59 25.63
N LEU A 356 -3.29 -2.81 26.31
CA LEU A 356 -2.39 -3.30 27.35
C LEU A 356 -3.16 -3.86 28.55
N GLU A 357 -4.29 -3.24 28.94
CA GLU A 357 -5.17 -3.77 29.98
C GLU A 357 -5.87 -5.06 29.55
N LYS A 358 -6.35 -5.10 28.30
CA LYS A 358 -7.05 -6.26 27.71
C LYS A 358 -6.12 -7.45 27.48
N TYR A 359 -4.86 -7.21 27.17
CA TYR A 359 -3.89 -8.22 26.76
C TYR A 359 -2.58 -8.11 27.55
N PRO A 360 -2.48 -8.79 28.73
CA PRO A 360 -1.30 -8.74 29.59
C PRO A 360 0.00 -9.22 28.93
N GLN A 361 -0.10 -10.04 27.87
CA GLN A 361 1.08 -10.47 27.11
C GLN A 361 1.75 -9.35 26.31
N LEU A 362 1.05 -8.26 26.02
CA LEU A 362 1.63 -7.12 25.30
C LEU A 362 2.65 -6.42 26.19
N ASP A 363 3.81 -6.12 25.61
CA ASP A 363 4.90 -5.51 26.35
C ASP A 363 4.81 -3.97 26.30
N PRO A 364 4.51 -3.30 27.43
CA PRO A 364 4.42 -1.85 27.48
C PRO A 364 5.78 -1.15 27.27
N ALA A 365 6.90 -1.87 27.37
CA ALA A 365 8.23 -1.35 27.09
C ALA A 365 8.57 -1.35 25.59
N ARG A 366 7.91 -2.18 24.77
CA ARG A 366 8.24 -2.37 23.34
C ARG A 366 7.05 -2.01 22.45
N ILE A 367 6.70 -0.72 22.46
CA ILE A 367 5.67 -0.14 21.59
C ILE A 367 6.34 0.71 20.52
N TYR A 368 5.99 0.43 19.26
CA TYR A 368 6.50 1.12 18.08
C TYR A 368 5.37 1.71 17.24
N ALA A 369 5.66 2.70 16.40
CA ALA A 369 4.69 3.22 15.44
C ALA A 369 5.30 3.38 14.04
N HIS A 370 4.50 3.09 13.02
CA HIS A 370 4.87 3.30 11.63
C HIS A 370 3.66 3.78 10.82
N GLY A 371 3.87 4.62 9.80
CA GLY A 371 2.78 5.01 8.92
C GLY A 371 3.20 5.35 7.50
N LEU A 372 2.22 5.63 6.65
CA LEU A 372 2.40 6.12 5.28
C LEU A 372 1.99 7.59 5.19
N SER A 373 2.74 8.43 4.49
CA SER A 373 2.32 9.79 4.16
C SER A 373 1.92 10.57 5.41
N ALA A 374 0.70 11.10 5.49
CA ALA A 374 0.19 11.73 6.71
C ALA A 374 0.24 10.83 7.95
N GLY A 375 0.06 9.51 7.81
CA GLY A 375 0.27 8.54 8.89
C GLY A 375 1.73 8.47 9.34
N SER A 376 2.70 8.61 8.42
CA SER A 376 4.12 8.78 8.77
C SER A 376 4.36 10.09 9.51
N MET A 377 3.69 11.19 9.12
CA MET A 377 3.77 12.47 9.84
C MET A 377 3.24 12.32 11.27
N THR A 378 2.11 11.61 11.44
CA THR A 378 1.51 11.31 12.74
C THR A 378 2.42 10.40 13.57
N ALA A 379 2.98 9.32 13.01
CA ALA A 379 3.96 8.46 13.69
C ALA A 379 5.21 9.26 14.13
N THR A 380 5.74 10.09 13.25
CA THR A 380 6.86 11.01 13.52
C THR A 380 6.54 11.93 14.68
N ALA A 381 5.32 12.47 14.76
CA ALA A 381 4.87 13.31 15.87
C ALA A 381 4.63 12.51 17.17
N LEU A 382 4.15 11.26 17.10
CA LEU A 382 3.96 10.40 18.27
C LEU A 382 5.28 10.14 19.00
N GLY A 383 6.35 9.81 18.28
CA GLY A 383 7.66 9.54 18.90
C GLY A 383 8.25 10.73 19.65
N ILE A 384 7.84 11.96 19.29
CA ILE A 384 8.23 13.19 19.99
C ILE A 384 7.22 13.55 21.08
N LYS A 385 5.91 13.64 20.77
CA LYS A 385 4.89 14.08 21.73
C LYS A 385 4.64 13.06 22.84
N LYS A 386 4.58 11.78 22.48
CA LYS A 386 4.27 10.63 23.33
C LYS A 386 5.49 9.74 23.53
N SER A 387 6.66 10.38 23.65
CA SER A 387 7.95 9.73 23.87
C SER A 387 7.99 8.85 25.13
N HIS A 388 7.07 8.98 26.08
CA HIS A 388 6.96 8.07 27.23
C HIS A 388 6.32 6.72 26.88
N VAL A 389 5.67 6.59 25.73
CA VAL A 389 4.99 5.38 25.23
C VAL A 389 5.88 4.67 24.20
N PHE A 390 6.32 5.39 23.18
CA PHE A 390 6.98 4.77 22.01
C PHE A 390 8.49 4.64 22.20
N ALA A 391 9.04 3.45 22.02
CA ALA A 391 10.48 3.20 22.02
C ALA A 391 11.13 3.60 20.68
N ALA A 392 10.44 3.31 19.57
CA ALA A 392 10.86 3.69 18.24
C ALA A 392 9.66 4.04 17.35
N VAL A 393 9.84 4.95 16.40
CA VAL A 393 8.81 5.24 15.39
C VAL A 393 9.43 5.41 14.01
N GLY A 394 8.61 5.40 12.98
CA GLY A 394 9.06 5.68 11.63
C GLY A 394 7.92 5.85 10.65
N GLY A 395 8.25 5.84 9.38
CA GLY A 395 7.23 5.83 8.34
C GLY A 395 7.79 5.95 6.93
N ASN A 396 6.94 5.59 5.98
CA ASN A 396 7.18 5.71 4.55
C ASN A 396 6.58 7.01 4.02
N SER A 397 7.36 7.73 3.22
CA SER A 397 6.88 8.79 2.35
C SER A 397 6.13 9.90 3.10
N GLY A 398 6.59 10.28 4.30
CA GLY A 398 6.01 11.39 5.07
C GLY A 398 6.97 11.92 6.12
N ALA A 399 6.94 13.23 6.36
CA ALA A 399 7.90 13.94 7.21
C ALA A 399 7.32 15.27 7.75
N LEU A 400 8.14 16.21 8.26
CA LEU A 400 7.64 17.43 8.93
C LEU A 400 7.70 18.65 8.01
N PHE A 401 6.54 19.15 7.60
CA PHE A 401 6.44 20.37 6.78
C PHE A 401 6.46 21.63 7.65
N THR A 402 7.08 22.69 7.11
CA THR A 402 6.97 24.04 7.68
C THR A 402 5.62 24.65 7.38
N GLY A 403 5.08 25.45 8.29
CA GLY A 403 3.78 26.07 8.14
C GLY A 403 2.62 25.07 8.28
N ARG A 404 1.41 25.62 8.28
CA ARG A 404 0.20 24.83 8.53
C ARG A 404 -0.29 24.18 7.23
N LEU A 405 -0.32 22.85 7.21
CA LEU A 405 -1.07 22.09 6.21
C LEU A 405 -2.57 22.08 6.54
N ILE A 406 -3.42 21.95 5.52
CA ILE A 406 -4.86 21.80 5.72
C ILE A 406 -5.15 20.40 6.29
N GLY A 407 -5.64 20.33 7.52
CA GLY A 407 -5.98 19.06 8.19
C GLY A 407 -5.41 18.97 9.60
N PRO A 408 -5.54 17.82 10.28
CA PRO A 408 -5.03 17.58 11.64
C PRO A 408 -3.52 17.25 11.66
N PHE A 409 -2.75 17.70 10.67
CA PHE A 409 -1.35 17.31 10.51
C PHE A 409 -0.41 18.13 11.41
N PRO A 410 0.65 17.50 11.96
CA PRO A 410 1.67 18.20 12.72
C PRO A 410 2.50 19.13 11.80
N THR A 411 2.93 20.28 12.34
CA THR A 411 3.87 21.17 11.65
C THR A 411 5.24 21.08 12.30
N PHE A 412 6.29 21.35 11.53
CA PHE A 412 7.66 21.35 12.02
C PHE A 412 7.84 22.26 13.23
N GLU A 413 7.30 23.47 13.25
CA GLU A 413 7.49 24.43 14.34
C GLU A 413 6.92 23.92 15.67
N THR A 414 5.74 23.30 15.63
CA THR A 414 5.12 22.73 16.82
C THR A 414 5.92 21.54 17.36
N ILE A 415 6.39 20.68 16.47
CA ILE A 415 7.18 19.50 16.84
C ILE A 415 8.58 19.88 17.29
N TRP A 416 9.19 20.88 16.67
CA TRP A 416 10.49 21.42 17.03
C TRP A 416 10.51 22.02 18.45
N ASN A 417 9.46 22.75 18.81
CA ASN A 417 9.32 23.32 20.15
C ASN A 417 9.23 22.20 21.21
N GLU A 418 8.46 21.15 20.94
CA GLU A 418 8.37 19.97 21.82
C GLU A 418 9.72 19.24 21.92
N ALA A 419 10.37 18.98 20.78
CA ALA A 419 11.69 18.36 20.74
C ALA A 419 12.73 19.16 21.54
N THR A 420 12.69 20.49 21.44
CA THR A 420 13.59 21.39 22.18
C THR A 420 13.38 21.32 23.69
N GLN A 421 12.13 21.22 24.16
CA GLN A 421 11.84 21.05 25.59
C GLN A 421 12.36 19.72 26.14
N LYS A 422 12.45 18.69 25.28
CA LYS A 422 12.91 17.34 25.64
C LYS A 422 14.40 17.10 25.43
N ARG A 423 15.11 18.06 24.84
CA ARG A 423 16.51 17.94 24.44
C ARG A 423 17.39 17.48 25.59
N GLY A 424 18.02 16.31 25.41
CA GLY A 424 18.95 15.74 26.38
C GLY A 424 18.30 15.10 27.62
N ALA A 425 16.97 15.11 27.71
CA ALA A 425 16.21 14.47 28.78
C ALA A 425 15.48 13.21 28.31
N VAL A 426 15.05 13.18 27.05
CA VAL A 426 14.33 12.05 26.46
C VAL A 426 14.91 11.72 25.09
N GLU A 427 14.98 10.44 24.78
CA GLU A 427 15.42 9.92 23.48
C GLU A 427 14.33 9.04 22.89
N THR A 428 14.19 8.99 21.57
CA THR A 428 13.35 8.06 20.83
C THR A 428 14.06 7.68 19.53
N ALA A 429 14.05 6.40 19.15
CA ALA A 429 14.63 5.95 17.89
C ALA A 429 13.69 6.27 16.70
N TYR A 430 14.26 6.63 15.56
CA TYR A 430 13.51 7.06 14.37
C TYR A 430 13.98 6.36 13.09
N CYS A 431 13.05 5.82 12.29
CA CYS A 431 13.32 5.25 10.98
C CYS A 431 12.58 6.04 9.88
N SER A 432 13.32 6.68 8.99
CA SER A 432 12.78 7.47 7.89
C SER A 432 12.91 6.71 6.58
N VAL A 433 11.79 6.35 5.94
CA VAL A 433 11.75 5.67 4.64
C VAL A 433 11.13 6.60 3.60
N PHE A 434 11.77 6.73 2.43
CA PHE A 434 11.29 7.61 1.37
C PHE A 434 11.74 7.16 -0.02
N GLY A 435 10.92 7.45 -1.03
CA GLY A 435 11.23 7.16 -2.42
C GLY A 435 12.02 8.28 -3.09
N THR A 436 13.01 7.97 -3.93
CA THR A 436 13.81 9.02 -4.61
C THR A 436 13.06 9.72 -5.75
N MET A 437 11.91 9.17 -6.15
CA MET A 437 10.99 9.72 -7.16
C MET A 437 9.68 10.22 -6.54
N ASP A 438 9.62 10.36 -5.22
CA ASP A 438 8.49 10.98 -4.53
C ASP A 438 8.44 12.48 -4.83
N ASN A 439 7.34 12.91 -5.46
CA ASN A 439 7.04 14.29 -5.78
C ASN A 439 5.87 14.88 -4.96
N VAL A 440 5.24 14.07 -4.11
CA VAL A 440 4.18 14.50 -3.17
C VAL A 440 4.80 14.94 -1.85
N VAL A 441 5.75 14.16 -1.34
CA VAL A 441 6.65 14.52 -0.25
C VAL A 441 8.05 14.58 -0.86
N PRO A 442 8.48 15.76 -1.36
CA PRO A 442 9.60 15.85 -2.28
C PRO A 442 10.89 15.26 -1.71
N TYR A 443 11.46 14.28 -2.42
CA TYR A 443 12.79 13.76 -2.12
C TYR A 443 13.83 14.90 -2.09
N MET A 444 14.72 14.80 -1.10
CA MET A 444 15.74 15.80 -0.84
C MET A 444 16.87 15.75 -1.88
N LYS A 445 17.22 16.92 -2.43
CA LYS A 445 18.18 17.13 -3.51
C LYS A 445 19.06 18.36 -3.24
N PRO A 446 20.20 18.53 -3.93
CA PRO A 446 21.09 19.68 -3.74
C PRO A 446 20.42 21.05 -3.88
N ASP A 447 19.37 21.15 -4.68
CA ASP A 447 18.65 22.40 -4.98
C ASP A 447 17.43 22.64 -4.07
N ASN A 448 16.99 21.65 -3.27
CA ASN A 448 15.77 21.74 -2.47
C ASN A 448 15.93 21.38 -0.98
N TRP A 449 17.13 21.03 -0.51
CA TRP A 449 17.32 20.50 0.85
C TRP A 449 16.98 21.50 1.97
N LYS A 450 17.13 22.81 1.71
CA LYS A 450 16.84 23.85 2.70
C LYS A 450 15.35 23.89 3.02
N GLY A 451 15.00 23.55 4.27
CA GLY A 451 13.61 23.46 4.72
C GLY A 451 12.86 22.24 4.18
N ASN A 452 13.56 21.28 3.56
CA ASN A 452 12.96 20.02 3.11
C ASN A 452 12.36 19.28 4.31
N CYS A 453 11.17 18.69 4.11
CA CYS A 453 10.40 18.08 5.18
C CYS A 453 11.09 16.88 5.83
N TYR A 454 11.88 16.10 5.08
CA TYR A 454 12.67 14.99 5.64
C TYR A 454 13.75 15.49 6.58
N LEU A 455 14.55 16.46 6.12
CA LEU A 455 15.59 17.08 6.97
C LEU A 455 14.98 17.70 8.23
N ASN A 456 13.82 18.36 8.12
CA ASN A 456 13.10 18.87 9.29
C ASN A 456 12.74 17.78 10.29
N ALA A 457 12.29 16.60 9.83
CA ALA A 457 12.00 15.47 10.70
C ALA A 457 13.28 14.94 11.38
N TRP A 458 14.36 14.76 10.61
CA TRP A 458 15.64 14.28 11.15
C TRP A 458 16.19 15.24 12.21
N ASN A 459 16.22 16.54 11.88
CA ASN A 459 16.65 17.59 12.78
C ASN A 459 15.81 17.63 14.06
N ALA A 460 14.50 17.40 14.00
CA ALA A 460 13.65 17.34 15.20
C ALA A 460 14.03 16.17 16.12
N TYR A 461 14.34 14.99 15.55
CA TYR A 461 14.81 13.85 16.33
C TYR A 461 16.24 14.05 16.85
N GLU A 462 17.15 14.60 16.06
CA GLU A 462 18.48 14.98 16.54
C GLU A 462 18.39 15.95 17.72
N GLN A 463 17.53 16.97 17.59
CA GLN A 463 17.28 17.96 18.62
C GLN A 463 16.75 17.32 19.91
N MET A 464 15.70 16.48 19.83
CA MET A 464 15.15 15.79 20.99
C MET A 464 16.19 14.87 21.64
N ASN A 465 16.87 14.06 20.83
CA ASN A 465 17.85 13.08 21.30
C ASN A 465 19.14 13.74 21.83
N GLY A 466 19.30 15.07 21.72
CA GLY A 466 20.49 15.79 22.16
C GLY A 466 21.71 15.52 21.28
N MET A 467 21.48 15.23 20.00
CA MET A 467 22.50 15.11 18.96
C MET A 467 22.80 16.50 18.37
N ALA A 468 23.86 16.59 17.56
CA ALA A 468 24.09 17.76 16.74
C ALA A 468 23.03 17.80 15.63
N VAL A 469 22.45 18.98 15.41
CA VAL A 469 21.47 19.19 14.33
C VAL A 469 22.20 19.61 13.08
N VAL A 470 21.81 19.06 11.93
CA VAL A 470 22.39 19.44 10.64
C VAL A 470 21.84 20.78 10.15
N ASP A 471 22.72 21.77 9.96
CA ASP A 471 22.40 23.09 9.43
C ASP A 471 22.83 23.28 7.96
N GLN A 472 23.72 22.42 7.46
CA GLN A 472 24.24 22.45 6.10
C GLN A 472 24.39 21.02 5.54
N MET A 473 23.81 20.77 4.36
CA MET A 473 23.99 19.51 3.64
C MET A 473 25.16 19.59 2.64
N ASP A 474 25.91 18.49 2.50
CA ASP A 474 26.99 18.29 1.54
C ASP A 474 26.81 16.96 0.78
N PHE A 475 26.24 17.07 -0.42
CA PHE A 475 25.99 15.94 -1.32
C PHE A 475 27.26 15.36 -1.97
N SER A 476 28.44 15.96 -1.74
CA SER A 476 29.70 15.32 -2.11
C SER A 476 30.13 14.22 -1.14
N LEU A 477 29.67 14.28 0.13
CA LEU A 477 29.91 13.24 1.12
C LEU A 477 29.05 12.00 0.88
N ASP A 478 27.79 12.25 0.52
CA ASP A 478 26.83 11.21 0.20
C ASP A 478 25.81 11.73 -0.82
N PRO A 479 25.77 11.20 -2.05
CA PRO A 479 24.88 11.73 -3.08
C PRO A 479 23.39 11.43 -2.80
N VAL A 480 23.09 10.44 -1.94
CA VAL A 480 21.72 10.03 -1.64
C VAL A 480 21.14 10.78 -0.44
N PHE A 481 21.93 10.94 0.62
CA PHE A 481 21.44 11.56 1.86
C PHE A 481 22.00 12.94 2.13
N GLY A 482 22.98 13.42 1.36
CA GLY A 482 23.57 14.74 1.51
C GLY A 482 24.40 14.93 2.78
N GLN A 483 24.69 13.86 3.52
CA GLN A 483 25.46 13.89 4.76
C GLN A 483 26.11 12.52 5.02
N MET A 484 27.18 12.50 5.80
CA MET A 484 27.87 11.26 6.16
C MET A 484 27.00 10.43 7.11
N LEU A 485 26.73 9.19 6.72
CA LEU A 485 26.05 8.20 7.55
C LEU A 485 26.99 7.05 7.90
N ARG A 486 26.79 6.45 9.06
CA ARG A 486 27.45 5.20 9.45
C ARG A 486 26.65 4.00 8.95
N ASP A 487 27.33 2.86 8.84
CA ASP A 487 26.71 1.57 8.50
C ASP A 487 25.90 1.61 7.21
N ARG A 488 26.52 2.20 6.18
CA ARG A 488 25.96 2.29 4.83
C ARG A 488 25.76 0.91 4.23
N GLU A 489 24.58 0.69 3.68
CA GLU A 489 24.20 -0.57 3.04
C GLU A 489 23.32 -0.33 1.82
N THR A 490 23.57 -1.08 0.75
CA THR A 490 22.67 -1.22 -0.40
C THR A 490 21.94 -2.56 -0.30
N ILE A 491 20.64 -2.53 -0.02
CA ILE A 491 19.80 -3.73 0.04
C ILE A 491 19.16 -3.94 -1.34
N ARG A 492 19.48 -5.06 -1.99
CA ARG A 492 18.85 -5.46 -3.26
C ARG A 492 17.54 -6.16 -2.97
N THR A 493 16.49 -5.80 -3.72
CA THR A 493 15.19 -6.47 -3.62
C THR A 493 14.93 -7.30 -4.87
N ASN A 494 14.02 -8.26 -4.76
CA ASN A 494 13.47 -9.03 -5.89
C ASN A 494 12.26 -8.33 -6.54
N LYS A 495 12.11 -7.02 -6.29
CA LYS A 495 10.94 -6.23 -6.71
C LYS A 495 11.26 -5.31 -7.88
N GLY A 496 10.28 -5.15 -8.78
CA GLY A 496 10.39 -4.32 -9.98
C GLY A 496 11.56 -4.70 -10.89
N GLU A 497 12.13 -3.74 -11.62
CA GLU A 497 13.37 -3.92 -12.39
C GLU A 497 14.63 -3.92 -11.49
N GLY A 498 14.57 -4.55 -10.31
CA GLY A 498 15.67 -4.60 -9.35
C GLY A 498 15.80 -3.32 -8.51
N ILE A 499 14.66 -2.86 -7.95
CA ILE A 499 14.63 -1.73 -7.01
C ILE A 499 15.58 -2.03 -5.83
N VAL A 500 16.35 -1.02 -5.41
CA VAL A 500 17.26 -1.12 -4.27
C VAL A 500 16.88 -0.13 -3.19
N MET A 501 17.23 -0.46 -1.94
CA MET A 501 17.18 0.48 -0.83
C MET A 501 18.60 0.86 -0.44
N GLU A 502 18.91 2.14 -0.47
CA GLU A 502 20.11 2.71 0.11
C GLU A 502 19.81 3.06 1.57
N THR A 503 20.67 2.65 2.50
CA THR A 503 20.44 2.89 3.94
C THR A 503 21.68 3.38 4.65
N GLY A 504 21.48 4.06 5.78
CA GLY A 504 22.53 4.48 6.70
C GLY A 504 21.95 5.00 8.02
N GLN A 505 22.82 5.26 8.99
CA GLN A 505 22.41 5.60 10.35
C GLN A 505 23.19 6.78 10.94
N LEU A 506 22.50 7.55 11.79
CA LEU A 506 23.06 8.57 12.67
C LEU A 506 23.08 8.08 14.11
N TYR A 507 24.12 8.47 14.82
CA TYR A 507 24.48 7.92 16.13
C TYR A 507 24.57 8.99 17.21
N LYS A 508 24.17 8.64 18.44
CA LYS A 508 24.58 9.33 19.66
C LYS A 508 25.62 8.47 20.37
N GLY A 509 26.89 8.87 20.27
CA GLY A 509 28.01 8.01 20.70
C GLY A 509 28.00 6.69 19.93
N ASN A 510 27.72 5.59 20.63
CA ASN A 510 27.66 4.24 20.05
C ASN A 510 26.23 3.72 19.83
N ILE A 511 25.21 4.49 20.17
CA ILE A 511 23.80 4.10 20.02
C ILE A 511 23.30 4.63 18.67
N PRO A 512 22.89 3.78 17.72
CA PRO A 512 22.16 4.24 16.54
C PRO A 512 20.83 4.82 17.02
N LEU A 513 20.41 5.97 16.52
CA LEU A 513 19.12 6.56 16.92
C LEU A 513 18.27 6.97 15.74
N ILE A 514 18.86 7.22 14.57
CA ILE A 514 18.12 7.58 13.38
C ILE A 514 18.60 6.70 12.23
N ARG A 515 17.70 5.92 11.65
CA ARG A 515 17.93 5.14 10.42
C ARG A 515 17.26 5.84 9.25
N LEU A 516 18.01 6.01 8.16
CA LEU A 516 17.53 6.62 6.92
C LEU A 516 17.52 5.56 5.81
N VAL A 517 16.45 5.51 5.03
CA VAL A 517 16.22 4.51 3.98
C VAL A 517 15.65 5.21 2.75
N ALA A 518 16.42 5.22 1.67
CA ALA A 518 16.00 5.72 0.37
C ALA A 518 15.67 4.55 -0.56
N VAL A 519 14.42 4.45 -1.01
CA VAL A 519 13.99 3.48 -2.02
C VAL A 519 14.23 4.09 -3.40
N VAL A 520 15.22 3.58 -4.11
CA VAL A 520 15.68 4.14 -5.38
C VAL A 520 14.65 3.91 -6.48
N ASP A 521 14.42 4.94 -7.29
CA ASP A 521 13.44 4.97 -8.38
C ASP A 521 11.99 4.72 -7.95
N TYR A 522 11.66 4.91 -6.68
CA TYR A 522 10.31 4.67 -6.15
C TYR A 522 9.60 5.98 -5.80
N GLY A 523 8.29 6.05 -6.08
CA GLY A 523 7.45 7.21 -5.80
C GLY A 523 6.79 7.21 -4.42
N HIS A 524 5.76 8.03 -4.25
CA HIS A 524 5.04 8.19 -2.99
C HIS A 524 4.13 6.99 -2.64
N TRP A 525 4.68 5.95 -1.99
CA TRP A 525 3.89 4.90 -1.33
C TRP A 525 4.68 4.09 -0.30
N ASN A 526 4.02 3.10 0.31
CA ASN A 526 4.69 2.00 1.00
C ASN A 526 5.51 1.17 0.03
N PHE A 527 6.58 0.58 0.55
CA PHE A 527 7.40 -0.41 -0.15
C PHE A 527 7.54 -1.60 0.80
N MET A 528 6.91 -2.74 0.49
CA MET A 528 6.76 -3.84 1.44
C MET A 528 8.10 -4.31 2.06
N PRO A 529 9.22 -4.41 1.31
CA PRO A 529 10.51 -4.77 1.88
C PRO A 529 11.01 -3.82 2.99
N ALA A 530 10.55 -2.57 3.04
CA ALA A 530 10.97 -1.61 4.06
C ALA A 530 10.46 -1.95 5.46
N ALA A 531 9.36 -2.72 5.62
CA ALA A 531 8.90 -3.16 6.94
C ALA A 531 9.95 -4.00 7.67
N ARG A 532 10.67 -4.87 6.94
CA ARG A 532 11.78 -5.67 7.49
C ARG A 532 12.89 -4.76 8.02
N VAL A 533 13.28 -3.77 7.22
CA VAL A 533 14.31 -2.78 7.59
C VAL A 533 13.90 -1.98 8.82
N ALA A 534 12.65 -1.55 8.89
CA ALA A 534 12.12 -0.81 10.03
C ALA A 534 12.04 -1.68 11.29
N TRP A 535 11.54 -2.92 11.19
CA TRP A 535 11.46 -3.85 12.32
C TRP A 535 12.84 -4.22 12.87
N ASP A 536 13.78 -4.56 11.99
CA ASP A 536 15.13 -4.94 12.39
C ASP A 536 15.86 -3.78 13.08
N PHE A 537 15.46 -2.54 12.82
CA PHE A 537 15.88 -1.39 13.61
C PHE A 537 15.10 -1.27 14.93
N PHE A 538 13.77 -1.29 14.89
CA PHE A 538 12.91 -1.06 16.07
C PHE A 538 13.14 -2.05 17.21
N LYS A 539 13.35 -3.33 16.89
CA LYS A 539 13.45 -4.40 17.91
C LYS A 539 14.60 -4.23 18.90
N HIS A 540 15.56 -3.36 18.60
CA HIS A 540 16.67 -3.01 19.48
C HIS A 540 16.32 -1.98 20.57
N TYR A 541 15.09 -1.46 20.62
CA TYR A 541 14.73 -0.41 21.57
C TYR A 541 13.59 -0.80 22.50
N SER A 542 13.72 -0.45 23.77
CA SER A 542 12.62 -0.54 24.73
C SER A 542 12.57 0.69 25.64
N ARG A 543 11.49 0.87 26.37
CA ARG A 543 11.33 1.87 27.43
C ARG A 543 11.49 1.21 28.79
N ASP A 544 12.30 1.81 29.65
CA ASP A 544 12.34 1.42 31.05
C ASP A 544 10.94 1.60 31.70
N PRO A 545 10.34 0.56 32.32
CA PRO A 545 8.97 0.66 32.82
C PRO A 545 8.75 1.73 33.89
N GLU A 546 9.77 2.05 34.67
CA GLU A 546 9.68 3.00 35.78
C GLU A 546 10.05 4.42 35.33
N THR A 547 11.22 4.57 34.70
CA THR A 547 11.82 5.86 34.34
C THR A 547 11.44 6.35 32.95
N LYS A 548 10.87 5.48 32.10
CA LYS A 548 10.52 5.74 30.70
C LYS A 548 11.71 6.12 29.81
N LYS A 549 12.94 5.92 30.29
CA LYS A 549 14.15 6.13 29.51
C LYS A 549 14.22 5.11 28.38
N LEU A 550 14.76 5.52 27.24
CA LEU A 550 15.05 4.61 26.13
C LEU A 550 16.21 3.69 26.53
N ILE A 551 16.07 2.41 26.24
CA ILE A 551 17.09 1.38 26.41
C ILE A 551 17.39 0.83 25.02
N TYR A 552 18.67 0.78 24.67
CA TYR A 552 19.17 0.16 23.46
C TYR A 552 19.76 -1.22 23.78
N HIS A 553 19.34 -2.22 23.00
CA HIS A 553 19.77 -3.61 23.06
C HIS A 553 20.56 -3.91 21.79
N PRO A 554 21.90 -3.99 21.83
CA PRO A 554 22.74 -4.13 20.63
C PRO A 554 22.54 -5.43 19.86
#